data_AF-A0A6A6YBY3-F1
#
_entry.id   AF-A0A6A6YBY3-F1
#
_cell.length_a   1.000
_cell.length_b   1.000
_cell.length_c   1.000
_cell.angle_alpha   90.00
_cell.angle_beta   90.00
_cell.angle_gamma   90.00
#
_symmetry.space_group_name_H-M   'P 1'
#
loop_
_entity.id
_entity.type
_entity.pdbx_description
1 polymer ?
#
loop_
_entity_poly.entity_id
_entity_poly.type
_entity_poly.pdbx_seq_one_letter_code
_entity_poly.pdbx_strand_id
1 'polypeptide(L)' 'MDPLEEAIEEAILTEGKNLTAIAKKHGVDRSTLSRRYHGVTGSKADSYDT' A
#
# COMPACT_ATOMS: atom_id res chain seq x y z
N MET A 1 8.38 -12.06 8.38
CA MET A 1 7.98 -10.77 7.80
C MET A 1 6.48 -10.61 8.01
N ASP A 2 6.01 -9.41 8.28
CA ASP A 2 4.58 -9.13 8.50
C ASP A 2 3.86 -9.10 7.13
N PRO A 3 2.79 -9.89 6.91
CA PRO A 3 2.13 -9.99 5.60
C PRO A 3 1.54 -8.65 5.12
N LEU A 4 1.23 -7.74 6.05
CA LEU A 4 0.76 -6.41 5.70
C LEU A 4 1.90 -5.53 5.18
N GLU A 5 3.11 -5.73 5.66
CA GLU A 5 4.30 -4.98 5.23
C GLU A 5 4.73 -5.40 3.83
N GLU A 6 4.76 -6.71 3.56
CA GLU A 6 5.01 -7.25 2.21
C GLU A 6 3.96 -6.76 1.19
N ALA A 7 2.69 -6.74 1.59
CA ALA A 7 1.61 -6.24 0.74
C ALA A 7 1.76 -4.73 0.41
N ILE A 8 2.26 -3.93 1.35
CA ILE A 8 2.50 -2.50 1.14
C ILE A 8 3.68 -2.27 0.20
N GLU A 9 4.78 -3.01 0.37
CA GLU A 9 5.93 -2.93 -0.55
C GLU A 9 5.53 -3.29 -1.98
N GLU A 10 4.77 -4.38 -2.16
CA GLU A 10 4.26 -4.78 -3.48
C GLU A 10 3.29 -3.73 -4.05
N ALA A 11 2.44 -3.14 -3.22
CA ALA A 11 1.56 -2.04 -3.61
C ALA A 11 2.35 -0.78 -4.02
N ILE A 12 3.46 -0.47 -3.36
CA ILE A 12 4.34 0.64 -3.74
C ILE A 12 5.01 0.36 -5.08
N LEU A 13 5.56 -0.85 -5.26
CA LEU A 13 6.24 -1.27 -6.49
C LEU A 13 5.30 -1.23 -7.71
N THR A 14 4.01 -1.50 -7.49
CA THR A 14 2.97 -1.51 -8.54
C THR A 14 2.21 -0.19 -8.65
N GLU A 15 2.60 0.85 -7.90
CA GLU A 15 1.92 2.15 -7.84
C GLU A 15 0.42 2.03 -7.49
N GLY A 16 0.07 1.11 -6.61
CA GLY A 16 -1.30 0.87 -6.16
C GLY A 16 -2.17 0.15 -7.19
N LYS A 17 -1.60 -0.36 -8.28
CA LYS A 17 -2.34 -1.18 -9.26
C LYS A 17 -2.78 -2.49 -8.60
N ASN A 18 -4.08 -2.76 -8.65
CA ASN A 18 -4.68 -4.01 -8.18
C ASN A 18 -4.50 -4.33 -6.67
N LEU A 19 -4.66 -3.33 -5.78
CA LEU A 19 -4.65 -3.54 -4.32
C LEU A 19 -5.53 -4.72 -3.85
N THR A 20 -6.64 -5.00 -4.53
CA THR A 20 -7.51 -6.16 -4.23
C THR A 20 -6.81 -7.50 -4.46
N ALA A 21 -6.01 -7.62 -5.52
CA ALA A 21 -5.26 -8.84 -5.81
C ALA A 21 -4.10 -9.02 -4.82
N ILE A 22 -3.39 -7.93 -4.53
CA ILE A 22 -2.28 -7.90 -3.55
C ILE A 22 -2.80 -8.28 -2.16
N ALA A 23 -3.91 -7.70 -1.73
CA ALA A 23 -4.54 -8.02 -0.45
C ALA A 23 -4.91 -9.52 -0.35
N LYS A 24 -5.51 -10.08 -1.39
CA LYS A 24 -5.85 -11.52 -1.46
C LYS A 24 -4.61 -12.41 -1.45
N LYS A 25 -3.56 -12.03 -2.19
CA LYS A 25 -2.29 -12.77 -2.28
C LYS A 25 -1.61 -12.90 -0.92
N HIS A 26 -1.62 -11.83 -0.14
CA HIS A 26 -0.97 -11.74 1.17
C HIS A 26 -1.90 -12.08 2.35
N GLY A 27 -3.19 -12.36 2.08
CA GLY A 27 -4.16 -12.68 3.13
C GLY A 27 -4.50 -11.50 4.05
N VAL A 28 -4.34 -10.26 3.56
CA VAL A 28 -4.61 -9.04 4.34
C VAL A 28 -5.92 -8.38 3.91
N ASP A 29 -6.52 -7.62 4.82
CA ASP A 29 -7.71 -6.84 4.49
C ASP A 29 -7.36 -5.71 3.52
N ARG A 30 -8.10 -5.63 2.41
CA ARG A 30 -7.88 -4.64 1.35
C ARG A 30 -8.04 -3.21 1.86
N SER A 31 -8.99 -2.97 2.75
CA SER A 31 -9.25 -1.65 3.35
C SER A 31 -8.06 -1.20 4.19
N THR A 32 -7.48 -2.12 4.96
CA THR A 32 -6.27 -1.90 5.75
C THR A 32 -5.06 -1.61 4.86
N LEU A 33 -4.85 -2.40 3.81
CA LEU A 33 -3.78 -2.21 2.83
C LEU A 33 -3.90 -0.84 2.15
N SER A 34 -5.09 -0.48 1.66
CA SER A 34 -5.32 0.80 0.99
C SER A 34 -5.06 1.99 1.90
N ARG A 35 -5.54 1.96 3.16
CA ARG A 35 -5.31 3.03 4.13
C ARG A 35 -3.82 3.21 4.42
N ARG A 36 -3.07 2.12 4.64
CA ARG A 36 -1.62 2.19 4.86
C ARG A 36 -0.88 2.66 3.62
N TYR A 37 -1.20 2.12 2.44
CA TYR A 37 -0.61 2.53 1.17
C TYR A 37 -0.77 4.03 0.92
N HIS A 38 -1.97 4.59 1.10
CA HIS A 38 -2.21 6.03 0.96
C HIS A 38 -1.56 6.85 2.08
N GLY A 39 -1.47 6.33 3.31
CA GLY A 39 -0.72 7.02 4.37
C GLY A 39 0.77 7.15 4.03
N VAL A 40 1.37 6.08 3.48
CA VAL A 40 2.80 6.05 3.10
C VAL A 40 3.08 6.87 1.83
N THR A 41 2.20 6.80 0.83
CA THR A 41 2.38 7.52 -0.46
C THR A 41 1.89 8.97 -0.40
N GLY A 42 0.81 9.25 0.33
CA GLY A 42 0.29 10.61 0.56
C GLY A 42 1.27 11.47 1.37
N SER A 43 1.95 10.90 2.37
CA SER A 43 3.02 11.60 3.10
C SER A 43 4.22 11.98 2.21
N LYS A 44 4.39 11.33 1.05
CA LYS A 44 5.43 11.69 0.06
C LYS A 44 4.97 12.77 -0.92
N ALA A 45 3.66 12.89 -1.16
CA ALA A 45 3.11 13.89 -2.07
C ALA A 45 3.05 15.29 -1.44
N ASP A 46 2.75 15.37 -0.14
CA ASP A 46 2.69 16.64 0.59
C ASP A 46 4.07 17.33 0.70
N SER A 47 5.16 16.56 0.68
CA SER A 47 6.53 17.10 0.77
C SER A 47 7.08 17.70 -0.53
N TYR A 48 6.29 17.78 -1.61
CA TYR A 48 6.73 18.35 -2.89
C TYR A 48 6.18 19.77 -3.17
N ASP A 49 5.42 20.35 -2.23
CA ASP A 49 4.86 21.72 -2.34
C ASP A 49 5.32 22.58 -1.15
N THR A 50 6.62 22.89 -1.05
CA THR A 50 7.19 24.02 -0.28
C THR A 50 8.58 24.34 -0.82
#